data_AF-A0A0N0BCU5-F1
#
_entry.id   AF-A0A0N0BCU5-F1
#
_cell.length_a   1.000
_cell.length_b   1.000
_cell.length_c   1.000
_cell.angle_alpha   90.00
_cell.angle_beta   90.00
_cell.angle_gamma   90.00
#
_symmetry.space_group_name_H-M   'P 1'
#
loop_
_entity.id
_entity.type
_entity.pdbx_description
1 polymer ?
#
loop_
_entity_poly.entity_id
_entity_poly.type
_entity_poly.pdbx_seq_one_letter_code
_entity_poly.pdbx_strand_id
1 'polypeptide(L)'
;MDGSSTTNLMIKYQEPSSQCGYQSVERFPCNNINNDILLNAWQELGYELIDVNANNQLGVMNQTFSANGICLSTNKEFIQPIRCKHKNLTIRTESYVTKLLVDNKTKLHARKEVIQLDLLIHQKFLCSLELDQEKNYRNIALKNLHVTTNGLVIALNFTSTNENIFMKEDDISYYKKTQRGLLSATGTLMFCGAPLIILRCFTNNPDLDILAEGVEIALKLFDTESFKNYNFRLIDEPLPACKEFEFGEREYWKCVIMEYTGTIYHPVGTCKMGPKSDPDAVVDERLRVYGVDGLRVVDASIMPKIVRGNTNAPTIMIAEKASDMIKEEWLSGHVGSK
;
A
#
# COMPACT_ATOMS: atom_id res chain seq x y z
N MET A 1 -33.00 -14.80 -13.11
CA MET A 1 -31.55 -14.93 -12.90
C MET A 1 -31.00 -13.52 -12.77
N ASP A 2 -31.16 -12.94 -11.59
CA ASP A 2 -30.66 -11.61 -11.23
C ASP A 2 -29.45 -11.83 -10.34
N GLY A 3 -28.28 -11.48 -10.86
CA GLY A 3 -26.97 -11.66 -10.23
C GLY A 3 -26.37 -10.33 -9.77
N SER A 4 -27.19 -9.36 -9.38
CA SER A 4 -26.71 -8.09 -8.82
C SER A 4 -26.73 -8.11 -7.29
N SER A 5 -25.84 -8.90 -6.67
CA SER A 5 -25.44 -8.60 -5.29
C SER A 5 -24.54 -7.37 -5.33
N THR A 6 -25.14 -6.19 -5.44
CA THR A 6 -24.45 -4.92 -5.27
C THR A 6 -23.80 -4.94 -3.89
N THR A 7 -22.48 -5.07 -3.86
CA THR A 7 -21.67 -4.76 -2.68
C THR A 7 -22.04 -3.33 -2.31
N ASN A 8 -22.78 -3.16 -1.21
CA ASN A 8 -23.20 -1.85 -0.73
C ASN A 8 -21.97 -0.95 -0.72
N LEU A 9 -22.10 0.24 -1.32
CA LEU A 9 -21.02 1.20 -1.54
C LEU A 9 -20.10 1.27 -0.31
N MET A 10 -18.85 0.87 -0.53
CA MET A 10 -17.77 0.78 0.46
C MET A 10 -17.40 2.13 1.06
N ILE A 11 -17.74 3.17 0.32
CA ILE A 11 -17.25 4.52 0.46
C ILE A 11 -18.48 5.42 0.45
N LYS A 12 -18.66 6.16 1.54
CA LYS A 12 -19.69 7.17 1.64
C LYS A 12 -19.12 8.48 1.12
N TYR A 13 -19.50 8.88 -0.10
CA TYR A 13 -19.25 10.26 -0.53
C TYR A 13 -20.24 11.16 0.19
N GLN A 14 -19.79 12.37 0.53
CA GLN A 14 -20.67 13.41 1.05
C GLN A 14 -21.59 14.04 -0.03
N GLU A 15 -21.70 13.43 -1.22
CA GLU A 15 -22.64 13.82 -2.25
C GLU A 15 -24.02 13.13 -2.09
N PRO A 16 -25.12 13.72 -2.61
CA PRO A 16 -26.48 13.22 -2.35
C PRO A 16 -26.77 11.79 -2.84
N SER A 17 -25.99 11.25 -3.78
CA SER A 17 -26.30 10.03 -4.53
C SER A 17 -25.58 8.75 -4.05
N SER A 18 -24.66 8.83 -3.09
CA SER A 18 -23.95 7.65 -2.54
C SER A 18 -23.98 7.64 -1.01
N GLN A 19 -25.16 7.34 -0.45
CA GLN A 19 -25.43 7.48 0.99
C GLN A 19 -25.06 6.28 1.86
N CYS A 20 -24.58 5.18 1.30
CA CYS A 20 -24.31 3.95 2.04
C CYS A 20 -22.82 3.67 2.07
N GLY A 21 -22.27 3.38 3.26
CA GLY A 21 -20.86 3.06 3.50
C GLY A 21 -20.41 3.53 4.90
N TYR A 22 -19.51 2.78 5.54
CA TYR A 22 -18.90 3.18 6.83
C TYR A 22 -17.76 4.18 6.59
N GLN A 23 -16.85 3.89 5.67
CA GLN A 23 -15.69 4.74 5.42
C GLN A 23 -16.09 5.98 4.62
N SER A 24 -15.95 7.17 5.23
CA SER A 24 -16.24 8.43 4.54
C SER A 24 -15.08 8.88 3.65
N VAL A 25 -15.42 9.47 2.50
CA VAL A 25 -14.49 10.22 1.64
C VAL A 25 -15.06 11.59 1.36
N GLU A 26 -14.17 12.55 1.20
CA GLU A 26 -14.51 13.90 0.80
C GLU A 26 -13.40 14.48 -0.10
N ARG A 27 -13.72 15.56 -0.79
CA ARG A 27 -12.69 16.45 -1.35
C ARG A 27 -12.19 17.37 -0.25
N PHE A 28 -10.93 17.80 -0.33
CA PHE A 28 -10.35 18.67 0.68
C PHE A 28 -11.24 19.91 0.92
N PRO A 29 -11.76 20.11 2.15
CA PRO A 29 -12.68 21.22 2.42
C PRO A 29 -11.98 22.58 2.36
N CYS A 30 -10.68 22.61 2.65
CA CYS A 30 -9.83 23.78 2.47
C CYS A 30 -8.98 23.57 1.23
N ASN A 31 -9.21 24.39 0.20
CA ASN A 31 -8.40 24.38 -1.00
C ASN A 31 -7.34 25.48 -0.90
N ASN A 32 -6.07 25.11 -1.11
CA ASN A 32 -4.98 26.08 -1.19
C ASN A 32 -4.73 26.39 -2.67
N ILE A 33 -4.27 27.61 -2.97
CA ILE A 33 -3.91 28.07 -4.31
C ILE A 33 -2.98 27.10 -5.04
N ASN A 34 -2.06 26.43 -4.33
CA ASN A 34 -1.17 25.43 -4.91
C ASN A 34 -1.92 24.22 -5.51
N ASN A 35 -3.02 23.79 -4.88
CA ASN A 35 -3.83 22.69 -5.43
C ASN A 35 -4.52 23.13 -6.71
N ASP A 36 -5.07 24.35 -6.74
CA ASP A 36 -5.73 24.88 -7.93
C ASP A 36 -4.75 25.05 -9.09
N ILE A 37 -3.54 25.55 -8.82
CA ILE A 37 -2.47 25.67 -9.82
C ILE A 37 -2.11 24.29 -10.39
N LEU A 38 -1.95 23.28 -9.54
CA LEU A 38 -1.64 21.92 -9.98
C LEU A 38 -2.78 21.31 -10.80
N LEU A 39 -4.03 21.43 -10.33
CA LEU A 39 -5.20 20.88 -11.05
C LEU A 39 -5.36 21.54 -12.41
N ASN A 40 -5.29 22.88 -12.47
CA ASN A 40 -5.41 23.63 -13.72
C ASN A 40 -4.29 23.28 -14.70
N ALA A 41 -3.04 23.18 -14.23
CA ALA A 41 -1.90 22.80 -15.06
C ALA A 41 -2.08 21.41 -15.70
N TRP A 42 -2.58 20.43 -14.93
CA TRP A 42 -2.89 19.12 -15.50
C TRP A 42 -4.06 19.16 -16.49
N GLN A 43 -5.07 20.00 -16.24
CA GLN A 43 -6.18 20.19 -17.18
C GLN A 43 -5.71 20.84 -18.49
N GLU A 44 -4.78 21.80 -18.45
CA GLU A 44 -4.14 22.38 -19.64
C GLU A 44 -3.40 21.34 -20.48
N LEU A 45 -2.81 20.32 -19.82
CA LEU A 45 -2.18 19.18 -20.48
C LEU A 45 -3.19 18.13 -20.99
N GLY A 46 -4.49 18.35 -20.83
CA GLY A 46 -5.57 17.49 -21.32
C GLY A 46 -6.08 16.43 -20.34
N TYR A 47 -5.68 16.48 -19.06
CA TYR A 47 -6.17 15.55 -18.04
C TYR A 47 -7.44 16.07 -17.37
N GLU A 48 -8.55 15.37 -17.54
CA GLU A 48 -9.84 15.76 -16.97
C GLU A 48 -9.89 15.59 -15.44
N LEU A 49 -10.66 16.46 -14.76
CA LEU A 49 -10.98 16.32 -13.34
C LEU A 49 -12.06 15.24 -13.16
N ILE A 50 -11.64 14.03 -12.78
CA ILE A 50 -12.51 12.86 -12.64
C ILE A 50 -12.23 12.13 -11.33
N ASP A 51 -13.13 11.24 -10.92
CA ASP A 51 -12.83 10.27 -9.86
C ASP A 51 -11.94 9.16 -10.42
N VAL A 52 -10.63 9.25 -10.19
CA VAL A 52 -9.66 8.25 -10.68
C VAL A 52 -9.77 6.90 -9.95
N ASN A 53 -10.59 6.79 -8.90
CA ASN A 53 -10.93 5.53 -8.27
C ASN A 53 -12.11 4.82 -8.95
N ALA A 54 -12.81 5.49 -9.87
CA ALA A 54 -13.90 4.90 -10.65
C ALA A 54 -13.37 4.15 -11.89
N ASN A 55 -14.26 3.82 -12.83
CA ASN A 55 -13.92 3.01 -14.01
C ASN A 55 -12.88 3.68 -14.91
N ASN A 56 -12.87 5.01 -15.00
CA ASN A 56 -11.84 5.75 -15.71
C ASN A 56 -10.79 6.23 -14.72
N GLN A 57 -9.56 5.78 -14.92
CA GLN A 57 -8.46 6.01 -14.00
C GLN A 57 -7.35 6.90 -14.60
N LEU A 58 -7.64 7.62 -15.69
CA LEU A 58 -6.73 8.57 -16.31
C LEU A 58 -7.31 9.98 -16.18
N GLY A 59 -6.74 10.78 -15.29
CA GLY A 59 -7.17 12.15 -15.02
C GLY A 59 -6.58 12.65 -13.72
N VAL A 60 -7.16 13.72 -13.18
CA VAL A 60 -6.76 14.32 -11.91
C VAL A 60 -7.89 14.32 -10.90
N MET A 61 -7.56 14.21 -9.61
CA MET A 61 -8.53 14.30 -8.51
C MET A 61 -7.89 14.90 -7.26
N ASN A 62 -8.73 15.35 -6.33
CA ASN A 62 -8.34 15.80 -4.99
C ASN A 62 -9.23 15.18 -3.89
N GLN A 63 -9.12 13.87 -3.67
CA GLN A 63 -9.93 13.14 -2.69
C GLN A 63 -9.09 12.66 -1.49
N THR A 64 -9.74 12.55 -0.33
CA THR A 64 -9.15 12.07 0.92
C THR A 64 -10.14 11.22 1.72
N PHE A 65 -9.61 10.29 2.52
CA PHE A 65 -10.36 9.55 3.55
C PHE A 65 -10.53 10.41 4.81
N SER A 66 -11.41 11.40 4.72
CA SER A 66 -11.73 12.29 5.84
C SER A 66 -13.22 12.60 5.92
N ALA A 67 -13.61 13.17 7.06
CA ALA A 67 -14.89 13.85 7.21
C ALA A 67 -14.67 15.15 7.95
N ASN A 68 -15.17 16.25 7.38
CA ASN A 68 -15.04 17.61 7.92
C ASN A 68 -13.57 18.00 8.16
N GLY A 69 -12.68 17.63 7.23
CA GLY A 69 -11.24 17.94 7.29
C GLY A 69 -10.45 17.07 8.28
N ILE A 70 -11.08 16.07 8.90
CA ILE A 70 -10.43 15.19 9.88
C ILE A 70 -10.19 13.82 9.26
N CYS A 71 -8.94 13.36 9.27
CA CYS A 71 -8.60 12.01 8.85
C CYS A 71 -9.39 10.94 9.62
N LEU A 72 -9.98 10.00 8.87
CA LEU A 72 -10.78 8.89 9.38
C LEU A 72 -10.03 7.58 9.19
N SER A 73 -9.47 7.08 10.30
CA SER A 73 -8.89 5.74 10.31
C SER A 73 -9.96 4.67 10.31
N THR A 74 -9.64 3.48 9.79
CA THR A 74 -10.53 2.32 9.81
C THR A 74 -10.97 1.95 11.24
N ASN A 75 -10.13 2.18 12.25
CA ASN A 75 -10.54 2.01 13.64
C ASN A 75 -11.67 2.97 14.06
N LYS A 76 -11.61 4.25 13.67
CA LYS A 76 -12.66 5.23 13.99
C LYS A 76 -14.01 4.82 13.38
N GLU A 77 -13.98 4.27 12.16
CA GLU A 77 -15.20 3.91 11.41
C GLU A 77 -15.77 2.53 11.78
N PHE A 78 -14.93 1.51 11.90
CA PHE A 78 -15.41 0.13 12.02
C PHE A 78 -15.39 -0.42 13.45
N ILE A 79 -14.46 0.04 14.30
CA ILE A 79 -14.24 -0.57 15.63
C ILE A 79 -14.73 0.34 16.76
N GLN A 80 -14.36 1.61 16.75
CA GLN A 80 -14.73 2.57 17.79
C GLN A 80 -16.26 2.66 18.02
N PRO A 81 -17.13 2.59 16.99
CA PRO A 81 -18.58 2.68 17.21
C PRO A 81 -19.18 1.46 17.92
N ILE A 82 -18.49 0.31 17.89
CA ILE A 82 -18.99 -0.98 18.40
C ILE A 82 -18.24 -1.49 19.64
N ARG A 83 -16.98 -1.06 19.87
CA ARG A 83 -16.09 -1.61 20.91
C ARG A 83 -16.64 -1.58 22.34
N CYS A 84 -17.47 -0.60 22.67
CA CYS A 84 -18.09 -0.46 24.00
C CYS A 84 -19.55 -0.91 24.03
N LYS A 85 -20.13 -1.26 22.88
CA LYS A 85 -21.54 -1.68 22.76
C LYS A 85 -21.69 -3.20 22.76
N HIS A 86 -20.70 -3.90 22.22
CA HIS A 86 -20.74 -5.35 22.01
C HIS A 86 -19.88 -6.09 23.05
N LYS A 87 -20.54 -6.78 23.99
CA LYS A 87 -19.86 -7.58 25.03
C LYS A 87 -19.08 -8.78 24.47
N ASN A 88 -19.35 -9.15 23.22
CA ASN A 88 -18.69 -10.24 22.49
C ASN A 88 -17.45 -9.80 21.68
N LEU A 89 -17.06 -8.52 21.74
CA LEU A 89 -15.83 -8.01 21.13
C LEU A 89 -14.79 -7.72 22.20
N THR A 90 -13.64 -8.39 22.14
CA THR A 90 -12.49 -8.12 23.01
C THR A 90 -11.36 -7.55 22.19
N ILE A 91 -10.85 -6.38 22.58
CA ILE A 91 -9.72 -5.72 21.92
C ILE A 91 -8.56 -5.70 22.91
N ARG A 92 -7.40 -6.18 22.45
CA ARG A 92 -6.13 -6.09 23.21
C ARG A 92 -5.14 -5.28 22.40
N THR A 93 -4.77 -4.12 22.91
CA THR A 93 -3.71 -3.28 22.35
C THR A 93 -2.36 -3.71 22.91
N GLU A 94 -1.26 -3.21 22.32
CA GLU A 94 0.11 -3.46 22.81
C GLU A 94 0.46 -4.95 22.91
N SER A 95 -0.23 -5.78 22.11
CA SER A 95 -0.07 -7.22 22.07
C SER A 95 0.44 -7.61 20.70
N TYR A 96 1.54 -8.36 20.65
CA TYR A 96 2.10 -8.87 19.42
C TYR A 96 1.91 -10.38 19.33
N VAL A 97 1.28 -10.85 18.25
CA VAL A 97 1.09 -12.28 18.01
C VAL A 97 2.40 -12.86 17.47
N THR A 98 3.03 -13.76 18.23
CA THR A 98 4.35 -14.32 17.88
C THR A 98 4.27 -15.64 17.10
N LYS A 99 3.22 -16.45 17.33
CA LYS A 99 3.04 -17.77 16.70
C LYS A 99 1.58 -18.20 16.73
N LEU A 100 1.15 -18.94 15.69
CA LEU A 100 -0.07 -19.76 15.74
C LEU A 100 0.26 -21.17 16.20
N LEU A 101 -0.59 -21.71 17.06
CA LEU A 101 -0.50 -23.08 17.50
C LEU A 101 -1.33 -23.94 16.54
N VAL A 102 -0.68 -24.88 15.85
CA VAL A 102 -1.31 -25.84 14.94
C VAL A 102 -1.04 -27.24 15.49
N ASP A 103 -2.06 -28.10 15.48
CA ASP A 103 -1.93 -29.51 15.86
C ASP A 103 -1.15 -30.28 14.77
N ASN A 104 -0.60 -31.43 15.11
CA ASN A 104 0.32 -32.25 14.30
C ASN A 104 -0.22 -32.72 12.92
N LYS A 105 -1.42 -32.27 12.50
CA LYS A 105 -2.10 -32.74 11.29
C LYS A 105 -2.51 -31.68 10.27
N THR A 106 -2.74 -30.40 10.65
CA THR A 106 -3.08 -29.21 9.80
C THR A 106 -3.99 -28.22 10.54
N LYS A 107 -4.61 -28.63 11.65
CA LYS A 107 -5.68 -27.87 12.30
C LYS A 107 -5.15 -26.89 13.34
N LEU A 108 -5.57 -25.62 13.25
CA LEU A 108 -5.27 -24.63 14.29
C LEU A 108 -5.82 -25.05 15.65
N HIS A 109 -5.04 -24.83 16.70
CA HIS A 109 -5.48 -24.86 18.09
C HIS A 109 -6.29 -23.60 18.44
N ALA A 110 -7.35 -23.40 17.67
CA ALA A 110 -8.37 -22.38 17.89
C ALA A 110 -9.71 -23.08 18.00
N ARG A 111 -10.63 -22.53 18.80
CA ARG A 111 -11.98 -23.10 18.92
C ARG A 111 -12.75 -23.07 17.59
N LYS A 112 -12.39 -22.15 16.69
CA LYS A 112 -13.22 -21.73 15.55
C LYS A 112 -12.35 -21.40 14.35
N GLU A 113 -11.92 -20.14 14.22
CA GLU A 113 -11.19 -19.64 13.07
C GLU A 113 -10.24 -18.52 13.52
N VAL A 114 -9.12 -18.39 12.82
CA VAL A 114 -8.14 -17.31 13.01
C VAL A 114 -8.04 -16.50 11.72
N ILE A 115 -8.08 -15.18 11.85
CA ILE A 115 -7.94 -14.23 10.75
C ILE A 115 -6.67 -13.43 11.00
N GLN A 116 -5.74 -13.50 10.07
CA GLN A 116 -4.49 -12.74 10.08
C GLN A 116 -4.66 -11.46 9.27
N LEU A 117 -4.23 -10.33 9.84
CA LEU A 117 -4.38 -8.96 9.31
C LEU A 117 -3.05 -8.19 9.43
N ASP A 118 -1.99 -8.67 8.79
CA ASP A 118 -0.67 -8.04 8.83
C ASP A 118 -0.03 -8.06 7.43
N LEU A 119 -0.04 -6.90 6.74
CA LEU A 119 0.46 -6.73 5.37
C LEU A 119 1.89 -7.26 5.14
N LEU A 120 2.74 -7.18 6.17
CA LEU A 120 4.17 -7.42 6.06
C LEU A 120 4.61 -8.72 6.69
N ILE A 121 3.67 -9.62 7.08
CA ILE A 121 3.90 -10.81 7.91
C ILE A 121 5.38 -11.16 7.90
N HIS A 122 6.02 -10.90 9.04
CA HIS A 122 7.22 -11.59 9.48
C HIS A 122 7.07 -13.05 9.03
N GLN A 123 7.64 -13.41 7.88
CA GLN A 123 7.39 -14.70 7.23
C GLN A 123 7.83 -15.87 8.12
N LYS A 124 8.55 -15.56 9.21
CA LYS A 124 8.67 -16.35 10.44
C LYS A 124 7.37 -17.05 10.87
N PHE A 125 6.21 -16.44 10.67
CA PHE A 125 4.91 -16.93 11.14
C PHE A 125 4.44 -18.18 10.40
N LEU A 126 4.39 -18.15 9.06
CA LEU A 126 4.10 -19.33 8.24
C LEU A 126 5.28 -20.31 8.22
N CYS A 127 6.53 -19.82 8.31
CA CYS A 127 7.71 -20.69 8.49
C CYS A 127 7.65 -21.51 9.78
N SER A 128 7.07 -20.96 10.86
CA SER A 128 6.98 -21.63 12.17
C SER A 128 5.92 -22.73 12.23
N LEU A 129 5.10 -22.86 11.18
CA LEU A 129 4.09 -23.91 11.07
C LEU A 129 4.68 -25.25 10.59
N GLU A 130 5.97 -25.31 10.20
CA GLU A 130 6.66 -26.54 9.75
C GLU A 130 5.95 -27.28 8.59
N LEU A 131 5.02 -26.61 7.88
CA LEU A 131 4.15 -27.25 6.89
C LEU A 131 4.81 -27.52 5.53
N ASP A 132 6.04 -27.04 5.31
CA ASP A 132 6.81 -27.36 4.12
C ASP A 132 8.31 -27.10 4.36
N GLN A 133 9.09 -28.14 4.66
CA GLN A 133 10.54 -28.01 4.87
C GLN A 133 11.31 -27.75 3.56
N GLU A 134 10.69 -27.96 2.39
CA GLU A 134 11.35 -27.82 1.09
C GLU A 134 11.31 -26.37 0.54
N LYS A 135 10.28 -25.60 0.88
CA LYS A 135 10.18 -24.18 0.49
C LYS A 135 10.90 -23.30 1.52
N ASN A 136 12.13 -22.88 1.18
CA ASN A 136 12.95 -21.96 1.96
C ASN A 136 12.33 -20.54 2.01
N TYR A 137 11.28 -20.33 2.80
CA TYR A 137 10.61 -19.04 3.04
C TYR A 137 11.44 -18.04 3.88
N ARG A 138 12.78 -18.16 3.87
CA ARG A 138 13.71 -17.38 4.71
C ARG A 138 13.89 -15.93 4.24
N ASN A 139 13.45 -15.60 3.02
CA ASN A 139 13.65 -14.30 2.39
C ASN A 139 12.30 -13.66 2.04
N ILE A 140 11.99 -12.50 2.63
CA ILE A 140 10.84 -11.69 2.22
C ILE A 140 11.27 -10.90 0.98
N ALA A 141 10.97 -11.44 -0.20
CA ALA A 141 11.03 -10.69 -1.43
C ALA A 141 9.69 -9.96 -1.62
N LEU A 142 9.69 -8.63 -1.49
CA LEU A 142 8.52 -7.83 -1.83
C LEU A 142 8.43 -7.75 -3.35
N LYS A 143 7.63 -8.64 -3.95
CA LYS A 143 7.49 -8.77 -5.41
C LYS A 143 6.53 -7.74 -6.03
N ASN A 144 5.71 -7.06 -5.22
CA ASN A 144 4.67 -6.14 -5.69
C ASN A 144 4.63 -4.92 -4.77
N LEU A 145 5.34 -3.85 -5.13
CA LEU A 145 5.46 -2.64 -4.32
C LEU A 145 5.41 -1.40 -5.21
N HIS A 146 4.63 -0.40 -4.81
CA HIS A 146 4.74 0.92 -5.41
C HIS A 146 6.01 1.62 -4.91
N VAL A 147 6.78 2.12 -5.86
CA VAL A 147 7.91 3.01 -5.61
C VAL A 147 7.54 4.45 -6.00
N THR A 148 8.10 5.41 -5.28
CA THR A 148 8.05 6.84 -5.64
C THR A 148 9.46 7.38 -5.75
N THR A 149 9.60 8.46 -6.49
CA THR A 149 10.86 9.18 -6.67
C THR A 149 10.69 10.58 -6.10
N ASN A 150 11.42 10.88 -5.03
CA ASN A 150 11.39 12.22 -4.41
C ASN A 150 12.23 13.27 -5.19
N GLY A 151 12.61 12.96 -6.43
CA GLY A 151 13.58 13.74 -7.23
C GLY A 151 12.99 14.93 -8.01
N LEU A 152 11.65 15.07 -8.11
CA LEU A 152 11.04 16.27 -8.64
C LEU A 152 10.65 17.21 -7.49
N VAL A 153 11.59 18.04 -7.07
CA VAL A 153 11.33 19.07 -6.05
C VAL A 153 10.80 20.32 -6.76
N ILE A 154 9.48 20.51 -6.73
CA ILE A 154 8.86 21.79 -7.09
C ILE A 154 9.05 22.72 -5.89
N ALA A 155 9.87 23.75 -6.05
CA ALA A 155 10.02 24.78 -5.03
C ALA A 155 8.68 25.53 -4.86
N LEU A 156 7.97 25.25 -3.77
CA LEU A 156 6.79 26.00 -3.33
C LEU A 156 7.23 26.97 -2.22
N ASN A 157 6.67 28.18 -2.17
CA ASN A 157 6.93 29.12 -1.07
C ASN A 157 6.52 28.56 0.32
N PHE A 158 5.67 27.54 0.36
CA PHE A 158 5.28 26.81 1.58
C PHE A 158 5.07 25.32 1.25
N THR A 159 5.76 24.43 1.97
CA THR A 159 5.56 22.97 1.89
C THR A 159 4.87 22.45 3.17
N SER A 160 4.01 21.44 3.04
CA SER A 160 3.33 20.79 4.18
C SER A 160 4.11 19.63 4.80
N THR A 161 5.29 19.31 4.26
CA THR A 161 6.17 18.25 4.75
C THR A 161 7.29 18.85 5.61
N ASN A 162 7.37 18.43 6.87
CA ASN A 162 8.35 18.89 7.87
C ASN A 162 9.79 18.36 7.66
N GLU A 163 10.05 17.56 6.63
CA GLU A 163 11.39 17.06 6.35
C GLU A 163 12.17 18.06 5.49
N ASN A 164 13.22 18.64 6.07
CA ASN A 164 14.14 19.50 5.33
C ASN A 164 15.27 18.68 4.69
N ILE A 165 16.04 19.32 3.81
CA ILE A 165 17.12 18.68 3.05
C ILE A 165 18.25 18.15 3.95
N PHE A 166 18.52 18.81 5.08
CA PHE A 166 19.55 18.41 6.04
C PHE A 166 19.20 17.11 6.76
N MET A 167 17.92 16.87 7.05
CA MET A 167 17.47 15.60 7.65
C MET A 167 17.69 14.42 6.69
N LYS A 168 17.51 14.64 5.38
CA LYS A 168 17.79 13.62 4.35
C LYS A 168 19.29 13.38 4.18
N GLU A 169 20.11 14.43 4.24
CA GLU A 169 21.57 14.31 4.20
C GLU A 169 22.13 13.57 5.42
N ASP A 170 21.55 13.80 6.60
CA ASP A 170 21.89 13.07 7.83
C ASP A 170 21.56 11.58 7.71
N ASP A 171 20.40 11.22 7.15
CA ASP A 171 20.02 9.83 6.90
C ASP A 171 20.98 9.13 5.91
N ILE A 172 21.36 9.83 4.82
CA ILE A 172 22.34 9.34 3.84
C ILE A 172 23.72 9.16 4.48
N SER A 173 24.15 10.12 5.31
CA SER A 173 25.44 10.08 6.01
C SER A 173 25.49 8.95 7.04
N TYR A 174 24.40 8.76 7.79
CA TYR A 174 24.23 7.65 8.73
C TYR A 174 24.30 6.29 8.03
N TYR A 175 23.63 6.15 6.88
CA TYR A 175 23.69 4.94 6.07
C TYR A 175 25.10 4.62 5.60
N LYS A 176 25.79 5.60 4.98
CA LYS A 176 27.16 5.43 4.47
C LYS A 176 28.12 4.97 5.57
N LYS A 177 27.97 5.51 6.79
CA LYS A 177 28.84 5.22 7.93
C LYS A 177 28.58 3.86 8.56
N THR A 178 27.33 3.44 8.64
CA THR A 178 26.96 2.26 9.43
C THR A 178 26.62 1.04 8.58
N GLN A 179 26.45 1.21 7.26
CA GLN A 179 25.80 0.24 6.36
C GLN A 179 24.42 -0.21 6.89
N ARG A 180 23.83 0.62 7.76
CA ARG A 180 22.51 0.48 8.36
C ARG A 180 21.73 1.75 8.02
N GLY A 181 20.63 1.57 7.32
CA GLY A 181 19.62 2.59 7.14
C GLY A 181 18.29 2.01 7.56
N LEU A 182 17.20 2.72 7.29
CA LEU A 182 15.84 2.24 7.57
C LEU A 182 15.52 0.87 6.94
N LEU A 183 16.38 0.34 6.05
CA LEU A 183 16.19 -0.91 5.31
C LEU A 183 17.44 -1.81 5.13
N SER A 184 18.46 -1.76 6.01
CA SER A 184 19.55 -2.77 5.96
C SER A 184 19.92 -3.32 7.33
N ALA A 185 19.71 -4.63 7.51
CA ALA A 185 20.36 -5.44 8.52
C ALA A 185 20.74 -6.80 7.94
N THR A 186 22.02 -6.98 7.62
CA THR A 186 22.63 -8.31 7.43
C THR A 186 22.98 -8.89 8.79
N GLY A 187 22.35 -10.02 9.14
CA GLY A 187 22.68 -10.75 10.36
C GLY A 187 22.19 -12.20 10.29
N THR A 188 23.11 -13.13 10.50
CA THR A 188 22.88 -14.57 10.48
C THR A 188 22.46 -15.06 11.86
N LEU A 189 21.39 -15.87 11.92
CA LEU A 189 20.95 -16.74 13.01
C LEU A 189 20.65 -16.08 14.38
N MET A 190 19.35 -15.81 14.63
CA MET A 190 18.68 -16.23 15.87
C MET A 190 17.17 -16.00 15.73
N PHE A 191 16.36 -16.81 16.40
CA PHE A 191 14.90 -16.74 16.48
C PHE A 191 14.33 -15.37 16.97
N CYS A 192 15.18 -14.35 17.15
CA CYS A 192 14.90 -12.97 17.57
C CYS A 192 15.49 -11.87 16.65
N GLY A 193 15.93 -12.16 15.40
CA GLY A 193 16.47 -11.13 14.48
C GLY A 193 15.41 -10.42 13.62
N ALA A 194 15.67 -9.19 13.17
CA ALA A 194 14.85 -8.53 12.15
C ALA A 194 14.81 -9.39 10.85
N PRO A 195 13.68 -9.45 10.12
CA PRO A 195 13.58 -10.23 8.89
C PRO A 195 14.46 -9.61 7.80
N LEU A 196 15.00 -10.46 6.91
CA LEU A 196 15.67 -9.96 5.71
C LEU A 196 14.61 -9.40 4.75
N ILE A 197 14.64 -8.10 4.54
CA ILE A 197 13.75 -7.38 3.62
C ILE A 197 14.53 -7.07 2.35
N ILE A 198 14.05 -7.57 1.21
CA ILE A 198 14.64 -7.31 -0.10
C ILE A 198 13.58 -6.70 -1.01
N LEU A 199 13.72 -5.41 -1.31
CA LEU A 199 12.77 -4.69 -2.16
C LEU A 199 12.91 -5.02 -3.65
N ARG A 200 14.13 -5.30 -4.11
CA ARG A 200 14.45 -5.55 -5.53
C ARG A 200 14.02 -4.42 -6.49
N CYS A 201 13.89 -3.18 -6.00
CA CYS A 201 13.64 -2.01 -6.84
C CYS A 201 14.65 -1.95 -7.99
N PHE A 202 14.15 -1.71 -9.21
CA PHE A 202 14.96 -1.53 -10.44
C PHE A 202 15.88 -2.69 -10.79
N THR A 203 15.65 -3.88 -10.23
CA THR A 203 16.32 -5.10 -10.72
C THR A 203 15.85 -5.49 -12.12
N ASN A 204 14.72 -4.93 -12.57
CA ASN A 204 14.21 -5.04 -13.92
C ASN A 204 14.21 -3.62 -14.54
N ASN A 205 14.96 -3.43 -15.64
CA ASN A 205 15.14 -2.13 -16.30
C ASN A 205 13.83 -1.41 -16.76
N PRO A 206 12.74 -2.10 -17.18
CA PRO A 206 11.52 -1.43 -17.64
C PRO A 206 10.90 -0.48 -16.61
N ASP A 207 11.00 -0.77 -15.32
CA ASP A 207 10.42 0.08 -14.26
C ASP A 207 11.11 1.45 -14.23
N LEU A 208 12.43 1.46 -14.43
CA LEU A 208 13.25 2.67 -14.43
C LEU A 208 12.97 3.52 -15.68
N ASP A 209 12.78 2.88 -16.84
CA ASP A 209 12.39 3.55 -18.07
C ASP A 209 11.01 4.20 -17.98
N ILE A 210 10.02 3.51 -17.39
CA ILE A 210 8.66 4.03 -17.20
C ILE A 210 8.65 5.21 -16.22
N LEU A 211 9.43 5.14 -15.13
CA LEU A 211 9.53 6.26 -14.20
C LEU A 211 10.18 7.48 -14.84
N ALA A 212 11.21 7.30 -15.68
CA ALA A 212 11.83 8.40 -16.42
C ALA A 212 10.83 9.06 -17.37
N GLU A 213 9.98 8.30 -18.06
CA GLU A 213 8.87 8.84 -18.85
C GLU A 213 7.87 9.63 -17.99
N GLY A 214 7.58 9.15 -16.78
CA GLY A 214 6.76 9.88 -15.81
C GLY A 214 7.35 11.24 -15.44
N VAL A 215 8.67 11.33 -15.27
CA VAL A 215 9.37 12.61 -15.04
C VAL A 215 9.22 13.52 -16.27
N GLU A 216 9.43 13.01 -17.48
CA GLU A 216 9.27 13.77 -18.73
C GLU A 216 7.84 14.33 -18.87
N ILE A 217 6.81 13.58 -18.46
CA ILE A 217 5.42 14.06 -18.43
C ILE A 217 5.26 15.16 -17.37
N ALA A 218 5.80 14.97 -16.16
CA ALA A 218 5.68 15.95 -15.09
C ALA A 218 6.40 17.27 -15.41
N LEU A 219 7.51 17.23 -16.15
CA LEU A 219 8.24 18.43 -16.59
C LEU A 219 7.40 19.32 -17.52
N LYS A 220 6.44 18.76 -18.27
CA LYS A 220 5.51 19.55 -19.10
C LYS A 220 4.63 20.49 -18.29
N LEU A 221 4.48 20.27 -16.98
CA LEU A 221 3.75 21.19 -16.12
C LEU A 221 4.36 22.60 -16.14
N PHE A 222 5.69 22.72 -16.22
CA PHE A 222 6.37 24.02 -16.26
C PHE A 222 6.09 24.82 -17.55
N ASP A 223 5.58 24.15 -18.59
CA ASP A 223 5.17 24.81 -19.84
C ASP A 223 3.73 25.34 -19.82
N THR A 224 2.94 25.00 -18.81
CA THR A 224 1.55 25.45 -18.64
C THR A 224 1.47 26.93 -18.27
N GLU A 225 0.40 27.60 -18.68
CA GLU A 225 0.11 28.99 -18.27
C GLU A 225 -0.05 29.06 -16.75
N SER A 226 -0.71 28.06 -16.15
CA SER A 226 -0.84 27.93 -14.70
C SER A 226 0.51 27.98 -13.97
N PHE A 227 1.52 27.24 -14.42
CA PHE A 227 2.83 27.28 -13.76
C PHE A 227 3.59 28.59 -14.06
N LYS A 228 3.52 29.07 -15.30
CA LYS A 228 4.19 30.31 -15.74
C LYS A 228 3.68 31.54 -15.01
N ASN A 229 2.36 31.65 -14.83
CA ASN A 229 1.72 32.78 -14.15
C ASN A 229 2.15 32.93 -12.68
N TYR A 230 2.51 31.82 -12.03
CA TYR A 230 3.00 31.80 -10.65
C TYR A 230 4.53 31.69 -10.54
N ASN A 231 5.25 31.81 -11.67
CA ASN A 231 6.70 31.73 -11.76
C ASN A 231 7.30 30.45 -11.16
N PHE A 232 6.63 29.31 -11.30
CA PHE A 232 7.21 28.03 -10.94
C PHE A 232 8.42 27.72 -11.82
N ARG A 233 9.50 27.24 -11.20
CA ARG A 233 10.74 26.87 -11.89
C ARG A 233 11.22 25.51 -11.43
N LEU A 234 11.79 24.76 -12.36
CA LEU A 234 12.55 23.56 -12.04
C LEU A 234 13.83 24.00 -11.32
N ILE A 235 14.20 23.29 -10.25
CA ILE A 235 15.54 23.40 -9.69
C ILE A 235 16.48 22.69 -10.65
N ASP A 236 17.29 23.47 -11.36
CA ASP A 236 18.21 23.02 -12.40
C ASP A 236 19.63 22.74 -11.88
N GLU A 237 19.79 22.68 -10.56
CA GLU A 237 21.03 22.27 -9.90
C GLU A 237 21.22 20.74 -10.04
N PRO A 238 22.25 20.27 -10.78
CA PRO A 238 22.42 18.85 -10.99
C PRO A 238 22.80 18.11 -9.70
N LEU A 239 22.23 16.92 -9.52
CA LEU A 239 22.56 16.09 -8.37
C LEU A 239 24.04 15.67 -8.43
N PRO A 240 24.86 15.92 -7.38
CA PRO A 240 26.29 15.56 -7.41
C PRO A 240 26.56 14.08 -7.69
N ALA A 241 25.65 13.19 -7.28
CA ALA A 241 25.72 11.75 -7.54
C ALA A 241 25.51 11.39 -9.02
N CYS A 242 24.83 12.25 -9.79
CA CYS A 242 24.47 12.04 -11.19
C CYS A 242 25.24 12.92 -12.17
N LYS A 243 26.34 13.54 -11.73
CA LYS A 243 27.17 14.48 -12.51
C LYS A 243 27.75 13.93 -13.82
N GLU A 244 27.79 12.60 -13.97
CA GLU A 244 28.31 11.93 -15.17
C GLU A 244 27.30 11.94 -16.33
N PHE A 245 26.04 12.25 -16.03
CA PHE A 245 24.96 12.35 -17.02
C PHE A 245 24.62 13.81 -17.30
N GLU A 246 24.28 14.11 -18.55
CA GLU A 246 23.87 15.46 -18.94
C GLU A 246 22.48 15.80 -18.36
N PHE A 247 22.38 16.95 -17.69
CA PHE A 247 21.14 17.37 -17.04
C PHE A 247 19.99 17.46 -18.04
N GLY A 248 18.82 16.95 -17.66
CA GLY A 248 17.63 16.97 -18.50
C GLY A 248 17.51 15.78 -19.46
N GLU A 249 18.60 15.02 -19.69
CA GLU A 249 18.53 13.78 -20.45
C GLU A 249 17.89 12.64 -19.65
N ARG A 250 17.33 11.66 -20.36
CA ARG A 250 16.68 10.50 -19.76
C ARG A 250 17.60 9.73 -18.80
N GLU A 251 18.88 9.58 -19.15
CA GLU A 251 19.85 8.87 -18.30
C GLU A 251 20.16 9.62 -17.00
N TYR A 252 20.17 10.97 -17.02
CA TYR A 252 20.24 11.77 -15.80
C TYR A 252 19.02 11.52 -14.91
N TRP A 253 17.81 11.53 -15.48
CA TRP A 253 16.59 11.25 -14.72
C TRP A 253 16.58 9.84 -14.13
N LYS A 254 17.06 8.83 -14.85
CA LYS A 254 17.22 7.46 -14.31
C LYS A 254 18.15 7.43 -13.11
N CYS A 255 19.28 8.14 -13.17
CA CYS A 255 20.18 8.25 -12.02
C CYS A 255 19.50 8.92 -10.81
N VAL A 256 18.80 10.04 -11.05
CA VAL A 256 18.04 10.74 -10.00
C VAL A 256 16.97 9.83 -9.38
N ILE A 257 16.27 9.05 -10.20
CA ILE A 257 15.27 8.07 -9.76
C ILE A 257 15.93 7.04 -8.85
N MET A 258 17.07 6.46 -9.23
CA MET A 258 17.76 5.47 -8.39
C MET A 258 18.20 6.04 -7.04
N GLU A 259 18.69 7.28 -7.00
CA GLU A 259 19.15 7.95 -5.77
C GLU A 259 18.01 8.35 -4.84
N TYR A 260 16.86 8.76 -5.39
CA TYR A 260 15.73 9.30 -4.61
C TYR A 260 14.53 8.37 -4.47
N THR A 261 14.65 7.11 -4.88
CA THR A 261 13.54 6.17 -4.78
C THR A 261 13.26 5.75 -3.34
N GLY A 262 11.99 5.81 -2.98
CA GLY A 262 11.44 5.25 -1.74
C GLY A 262 10.18 4.45 -1.98
N THR A 263 9.74 3.72 -0.95
CA THR A 263 8.42 3.09 -0.93
C THR A 263 7.34 4.12 -0.59
N ILE A 264 6.15 3.98 -1.16
CA ILE A 264 4.95 4.72 -0.71
C ILE A 264 4.06 3.89 0.22
N TYR A 265 4.66 2.93 0.92
CA TYR A 265 3.99 2.12 1.94
C TYR A 265 2.82 1.27 1.40
N HIS A 266 2.93 0.81 0.15
CA HIS A 266 1.93 -0.05 -0.51
C HIS A 266 2.45 -1.47 -0.83
N PRO A 267 3.04 -2.22 0.11
CA PRO A 267 3.46 -3.60 -0.15
C PRO A 267 2.24 -4.51 -0.33
N VAL A 268 2.29 -5.44 -1.28
CA VAL A 268 1.25 -6.47 -1.46
C VAL A 268 1.85 -7.82 -1.86
N GLY A 269 1.04 -8.87 -1.86
CA GLY A 269 1.38 -10.16 -2.49
C GLY A 269 2.28 -11.10 -1.70
N THR A 270 2.56 -10.82 -0.42
CA THR A 270 3.36 -11.69 0.47
C THR A 270 2.65 -12.99 0.85
N CYS A 271 1.31 -13.02 0.80
CA CYS A 271 0.45 -14.20 0.96
C CYS A 271 -0.49 -14.37 -0.24
N LYS A 272 0.08 -14.28 -1.45
CA LYS A 272 -0.63 -14.25 -2.74
C LYS A 272 -1.81 -15.22 -2.83
N MET A 273 -2.98 -14.68 -3.17
CA MET A 273 -4.15 -15.46 -3.57
C MET A 273 -3.93 -16.06 -4.96
N GLY A 274 -4.22 -17.35 -5.13
CA GLY A 274 -4.11 -18.02 -6.42
C GLY A 274 -4.63 -19.46 -6.41
N PRO A 275 -4.78 -20.08 -7.59
CA PRO A 275 -5.19 -21.47 -7.68
C PRO A 275 -4.13 -22.39 -7.07
N LYS A 276 -4.52 -23.58 -6.61
CA LYS A 276 -3.60 -24.56 -6.00
C LYS A 276 -2.45 -25.00 -6.93
N SER A 277 -2.62 -24.84 -8.25
CA SER A 277 -1.58 -25.08 -9.25
C SER A 277 -0.51 -23.99 -9.32
N ASP A 278 -0.77 -22.80 -8.77
CA ASP A 278 0.21 -21.71 -8.70
C ASP A 278 1.18 -21.98 -7.55
N PRO A 279 2.48 -22.23 -7.83
CA PRO A 279 3.45 -22.58 -6.80
C PRO A 279 3.73 -21.44 -5.79
N ASP A 280 3.41 -20.20 -6.17
CA ASP A 280 3.56 -18.99 -5.36
C ASP A 280 2.29 -18.66 -4.56
N ALA A 281 1.17 -19.39 -4.74
CA ALA A 281 -0.07 -19.12 -4.02
C ALA A 281 -0.01 -19.61 -2.56
N VAL A 282 -0.49 -18.78 -1.65
CA VAL A 282 -0.57 -19.05 -0.20
C VAL A 282 -2.01 -19.24 0.24
N VAL A 283 -2.96 -18.50 -0.37
CA VAL A 283 -4.38 -18.60 -0.07
C VAL A 283 -5.22 -18.90 -1.31
N ASP A 284 -6.38 -19.52 -1.09
CA ASP A 284 -7.38 -19.78 -2.13
C ASP A 284 -8.35 -18.59 -2.35
N GLU A 285 -9.34 -18.73 -3.23
CA GLU A 285 -10.36 -17.70 -3.53
C GLU A 285 -11.33 -17.40 -2.36
N ARG A 286 -11.23 -18.18 -1.29
CA ARG A 286 -11.90 -17.96 0.00
C ARG A 286 -10.92 -17.40 1.03
N LEU A 287 -9.72 -17.00 0.64
CA LEU A 287 -8.67 -16.46 1.51
C LEU A 287 -8.18 -17.46 2.56
N ARG A 288 -8.46 -18.76 2.38
CA ARG A 288 -8.03 -19.82 3.29
C ARG A 288 -6.60 -20.21 2.98
N VAL A 289 -5.78 -20.38 4.01
CA VAL A 289 -4.38 -20.77 3.85
C VAL A 289 -4.29 -22.24 3.41
N TYR A 290 -3.56 -22.50 2.34
CA TYR A 290 -3.33 -23.88 1.90
C TYR A 290 -2.58 -24.68 2.98
N GLY A 291 -3.09 -25.87 3.30
CA GLY A 291 -2.48 -26.75 4.30
C GLY A 291 -2.77 -26.39 5.75
N VAL A 292 -3.61 -25.38 6.03
CA VAL A 292 -4.02 -25.01 7.40
C VAL A 292 -5.53 -24.88 7.48
N ASP A 293 -6.16 -25.71 8.31
CA ASP A 293 -7.60 -25.63 8.52
C ASP A 293 -7.94 -24.55 9.56
N GLY A 294 -8.92 -23.72 9.23
CA GLY A 294 -9.42 -22.65 10.10
C GLY A 294 -8.56 -21.38 10.12
N LEU A 295 -7.70 -21.16 9.12
CA LEU A 295 -6.88 -19.96 8.96
C LEU A 295 -7.23 -19.20 7.69
N ARG A 296 -7.42 -17.88 7.82
CA ARG A 296 -7.46 -16.95 6.69
C ARG A 296 -6.46 -15.82 6.82
N VAL A 297 -6.05 -15.27 5.68
CA VAL A 297 -5.31 -14.01 5.59
C VAL A 297 -6.20 -12.98 4.91
N VAL A 298 -6.44 -11.83 5.54
CA VAL A 298 -7.45 -10.86 5.10
C VAL A 298 -6.85 -9.45 5.09
N ASP A 299 -5.82 -9.24 4.30
CA ASP A 299 -5.18 -7.94 4.12
C ASP A 299 -4.56 -7.83 2.72
N ALA A 300 -3.81 -6.77 2.43
CA ALA A 300 -3.22 -6.55 1.10
C ALA A 300 -2.18 -7.61 0.68
N SER A 301 -1.63 -8.39 1.62
CA SER A 301 -0.71 -9.49 1.33
C SER A 301 -1.30 -10.52 0.36
N ILE A 302 -2.63 -10.64 0.30
CA ILE A 302 -3.29 -11.61 -0.59
C ILE A 302 -3.41 -11.12 -2.03
N MET A 303 -3.19 -9.84 -2.32
CA MET A 303 -3.34 -9.32 -3.68
C MET A 303 -2.29 -9.95 -4.60
N PRO A 304 -2.70 -10.66 -5.67
CA PRO A 304 -1.75 -11.34 -6.56
C PRO A 304 -0.90 -10.39 -7.39
N LYS A 305 -1.43 -9.18 -7.65
CA LYS A 305 -0.75 -8.07 -8.32
C LYS A 305 -1.13 -6.78 -7.59
N ILE A 306 -0.22 -5.81 -7.60
CA ILE A 306 -0.52 -4.48 -7.05
C ILE A 306 -1.61 -3.79 -7.88
N VAL A 307 -2.50 -3.09 -7.19
CA VAL A 307 -3.57 -2.33 -7.83
C VAL A 307 -3.06 -0.98 -8.33
N ARG A 308 -3.70 -0.43 -9.36
CA ARG A 308 -3.42 0.94 -9.82
C ARG A 308 -4.13 1.94 -8.91
N GLY A 309 -3.47 2.32 -7.80
CA GLY A 309 -3.99 3.27 -6.80
C GLY A 309 -3.49 2.98 -5.37
N ASN A 310 -3.88 3.81 -4.40
CA ASN A 310 -3.52 3.61 -3.00
C ASN A 310 -4.17 2.35 -2.42
N THR A 311 -3.42 1.57 -1.64
CA THR A 311 -3.87 0.24 -1.20
C THR A 311 -4.87 0.26 -0.04
N ASN A 312 -5.20 1.42 0.53
CA ASN A 312 -6.17 1.50 1.64
C ASN A 312 -7.57 1.03 1.22
N ALA A 313 -8.15 1.63 0.17
CA ALA A 313 -9.48 1.28 -0.34
C ALA A 313 -9.61 -0.22 -0.68
N PRO A 314 -8.72 -0.83 -1.50
CA PRO A 314 -8.83 -2.24 -1.83
C PRO A 314 -8.58 -3.16 -0.63
N THR A 315 -7.80 -2.75 0.38
CA THR A 315 -7.65 -3.54 1.62
C THR A 315 -8.95 -3.58 2.41
N ILE A 316 -9.68 -2.46 2.50
CA ILE A 316 -11.01 -2.43 3.11
C ILE A 316 -11.97 -3.31 2.29
N MET A 317 -11.91 -3.28 0.95
CA MET A 317 -12.74 -4.14 0.07
C MET A 317 -12.50 -5.63 0.30
N ILE A 318 -11.24 -6.03 0.47
CA ILE A 318 -10.87 -7.40 0.85
C ILE A 318 -11.50 -7.77 2.20
N ALA A 319 -11.38 -6.90 3.21
CA ALA A 319 -11.92 -7.14 4.54
C ALA A 319 -13.45 -7.27 4.55
N GLU A 320 -14.17 -6.42 3.82
CA GLU A 320 -15.62 -6.51 3.68
C GLU A 320 -16.04 -7.80 2.97
N LYS A 321 -15.37 -8.13 1.86
CA LYS A 321 -15.69 -9.36 1.14
C LYS A 321 -15.42 -10.60 2.00
N ALA A 322 -14.33 -10.60 2.78
CA ALA A 322 -14.04 -11.67 3.72
C ALA A 322 -15.07 -11.78 4.84
N SER A 323 -15.55 -10.64 5.37
CA SER A 323 -16.62 -10.59 6.37
C SER A 323 -17.88 -11.30 5.87
N ASP A 324 -18.25 -11.10 4.61
CA ASP A 324 -19.38 -11.81 3.99
C ASP A 324 -19.11 -13.31 3.86
N MET A 325 -17.92 -13.72 3.37
CA MET A 325 -17.56 -15.14 3.26
C MET A 325 -17.61 -15.85 4.62
N ILE A 326 -17.13 -15.19 5.67
CA ILE A 326 -17.14 -15.70 7.04
C ILE A 326 -18.60 -15.83 7.50
N LYS A 327 -19.41 -14.78 7.39
CA LYS A 327 -20.84 -14.86 7.79
C LYS A 327 -21.58 -15.96 7.05
N GLU A 328 -21.35 -16.13 5.75
CA GLU A 328 -21.95 -17.18 4.93
C GLU A 328 -21.63 -18.58 5.48
N GLU A 329 -20.38 -18.88 5.77
CA GLU A 329 -19.96 -20.18 6.31
C GLU A 329 -20.48 -20.41 7.75
N TRP A 330 -20.48 -19.36 8.57
CA TRP A 330 -20.94 -19.41 9.95
C TRP A 330 -22.47 -19.57 10.06
N LEU A 331 -23.24 -18.93 9.18
CA LEU A 331 -24.71 -19.02 9.16
C LEU A 331 -25.21 -20.30 8.48
N SER A 332 -24.47 -20.83 7.51
CA SER A 332 -24.82 -22.08 6.81
C SER A 332 -24.49 -23.35 7.60
N GLY A 333 -23.91 -23.24 8.80
CA GLY A 333 -23.63 -24.38 9.69
C GLY A 333 -22.47 -25.28 9.26
N HIS A 334 -21.65 -24.87 8.29
CA HIS A 334 -20.55 -25.69 7.75
C HIS A 334 -19.27 -25.70 8.61
N VAL A 335 -19.23 -24.93 9.70
CA VAL A 335 -18.12 -24.97 10.65
C VAL A 335 -18.31 -26.15 11.61
N GLY A 336 -18.01 -27.37 11.14
CA GLY A 336 -18.00 -28.55 12.01
C GLY A 336 -18.14 -29.94 11.38
N SER A 337 -18.29 -30.05 10.05
CA SER A 337 -18.49 -31.35 9.39
C SER A 337 -17.47 -31.59 8.27
N LYS A 338 -16.23 -31.90 8.67
CA LYS A 338 -15.38 -32.91 8.03
C LYS A 338 -14.19 -33.27 8.93
#